data_AF-J3BWN7-F1
#
_entry.id   AF-J3BWN7-F1
#
_cell.length_a   1.000
_cell.length_b   1.000
_cell.length_c   1.000
_cell.angle_alpha   90.00
_cell.angle_beta   90.00
_cell.angle_gamma   90.00
#
_symmetry.space_group_name_H-M   'P 1'
#
loop_
_entity.id
_entity.type
_entity.pdbx_description
1 polymer ?
#
loop_
_entity_poly.entity_id
_entity_poly.type
_entity_poly.pdbx_seq_one_letter_code
_entity_poly.pdbx_strand_id
1 'polypeptide(L)'
;MKKKNRMKVLSKVLIIMLATITFSCQDTTSDEVKDTTAAKKQQNFSKISAAASSDLARRWAPVHYKDVDATGTYAEGGKSDYLTAINYDNDWNGENNWNNLAAYANSLAAHCYYSVVESNTHWFITYAFFSPRDWTDNPLLYQLDQHENDLEGVLMIVEKDGSAYGALKGAVTVNHSDFFSYVPAGSSYVSGLESVDGTLQMRDYNGELHPITAQESKGHGLKAWPQHDIDGDGIIYYPSASGVAQVPSDNYDNYVEYKLVNIFESGGLWDQRSNTELFSSPGGGFKGNDFKTGGANAPWAWNDGNDGVVQGGEFATDPAKLADNYFDGVGNFSRNYTDNKYNAAAGGIVTVYQNCNYTGYAIALPAGNYTLAQLKSYGIVNDDLSSVRLENGYKITMYQNDNFGGESVVITGNNSCLGGFNDKASSVKISAQ
;
A
#
# COMPACT_ATOMS: atom_id res chain seq x y z
N MET A 1 28.44 -51.38 -30.02
CA MET A 1 29.81 -51.74 -30.51
C MET A 1 30.73 -50.52 -30.46
N LYS A 2 32.06 -50.74 -30.47
CA LYS A 2 33.21 -49.87 -30.84
C LYS A 2 32.88 -48.45 -31.41
N LYS A 3 33.64 -47.35 -31.16
CA LYS A 3 34.91 -47.13 -30.42
C LYS A 3 35.19 -45.62 -30.18
N LYS A 4 36.06 -45.27 -29.22
CA LYS A 4 36.72 -43.94 -29.09
C LYS A 4 37.70 -43.64 -30.23
N ASN A 5 37.91 -42.36 -30.56
CA ASN A 5 39.19 -41.71 -30.97
C ASN A 5 38.96 -40.24 -31.43
N ARG A 6 39.94 -39.32 -31.45
CA ARG A 6 41.14 -39.05 -30.60
C ARG A 6 41.73 -37.68 -31.03
N MET A 7 42.37 -36.94 -30.12
CA MET A 7 43.16 -35.74 -30.49
C MET A 7 44.39 -36.08 -31.35
N LYS A 8 44.84 -35.13 -32.17
CA LYS A 8 46.25 -34.96 -32.58
C LYS A 8 46.60 -33.48 -32.73
N VAL A 9 47.90 -33.17 -32.60
CA VAL A 9 48.52 -31.83 -32.59
C VAL A 9 49.71 -31.83 -33.57
N LEU A 10 49.96 -30.71 -34.25
CA LEU A 10 51.25 -30.19 -34.78
C LEU A 10 50.92 -28.82 -35.44
N SER A 11 51.49 -27.64 -35.19
CA SER A 11 52.83 -27.15 -34.79
C SER A 11 53.75 -26.75 -35.96
N LYS A 12 53.98 -25.43 -36.11
CA LYS A 12 55.28 -24.73 -36.39
C LYS A 12 55.04 -23.20 -36.56
N VAL A 13 55.72 -22.32 -35.78
CA VAL A 13 56.91 -21.48 -36.16
C VAL A 13 56.53 -20.32 -37.10
N LEU A 14 56.95 -19.04 -36.98
CA LEU A 14 58.12 -18.31 -36.41
C LEU A 14 57.57 -17.03 -35.66
N ILE A 15 58.26 -16.10 -34.96
CA ILE A 15 59.67 -15.73 -34.68
C ILE A 15 59.80 -15.13 -33.24
N ILE A 16 61.00 -14.74 -32.79
CA ILE A 16 61.24 -13.82 -31.66
C ILE A 16 62.26 -12.75 -32.09
N MET A 17 62.07 -11.48 -31.68
CA MET A 17 63.14 -10.48 -31.64
C MET A 17 63.31 -9.95 -30.22
N LEU A 18 64.55 -9.66 -29.83
CA LEU A 18 64.96 -9.25 -28.49
C LEU A 18 65.63 -7.88 -28.56
N ALA A 19 65.23 -6.95 -27.69
CA ALA A 19 65.86 -5.64 -27.55
C ALA A 19 66.00 -5.29 -26.07
N THR A 20 67.23 -5.20 -25.58
CA THR A 20 67.57 -4.92 -24.18
C THR A 20 68.08 -3.50 -24.03
N ILE A 21 67.44 -2.68 -23.18
CA ILE A 21 67.99 -1.41 -22.68
C ILE A 21 67.85 -1.41 -21.14
N THR A 22 68.75 -0.69 -20.48
CA THR A 22 69.15 -0.86 -19.08
C THR A 22 68.22 -0.21 -18.05
N PHE A 23 68.24 -0.76 -16.83
CA PHE A 23 67.72 -0.11 -15.62
C PHE A 23 68.35 1.28 -15.39
N SER A 24 67.54 2.19 -14.86
CA SER A 24 67.97 3.37 -14.10
C SER A 24 67.11 3.45 -12.84
N CYS A 25 67.73 3.57 -11.67
CA CYS A 25 67.00 3.79 -10.42
C CYS A 25 66.88 5.29 -10.17
N GLN A 26 65.65 5.79 -10.05
CA GLN A 26 65.34 7.01 -9.33
C GLN A 26 64.13 6.75 -8.44
N ASP A 27 64.22 7.11 -7.17
CA ASP A 27 63.09 7.08 -6.26
C ASP A 27 62.07 8.15 -6.66
N THR A 28 60.82 7.73 -6.87
CA THR A 28 59.67 8.63 -6.90
C THR A 28 58.60 8.08 -5.96
N THR A 29 58.01 8.98 -5.17
CA THR A 29 57.08 8.65 -4.09
C THR A 29 55.83 7.95 -4.59
N SER A 30 55.28 7.07 -3.76
CA SER A 30 53.93 6.52 -3.94
C SER A 30 52.90 7.63 -3.66
N ASP A 31 52.49 8.33 -4.70
CA ASP A 31 51.30 9.19 -4.62
C ASP A 31 50.07 8.31 -4.36
N GLU A 32 49.40 8.56 -3.24
CA GLU A 32 48.09 7.95 -2.97
C GLU A 32 47.11 8.40 -4.06
N VAL A 33 46.68 7.47 -4.91
CA VAL A 33 45.48 7.66 -5.71
C VAL A 33 44.33 7.76 -4.73
N LYS A 34 43.95 9.00 -4.38
CA LYS A 34 42.74 9.27 -3.63
C LYS A 34 41.57 8.72 -4.43
N ASP A 35 41.01 7.62 -3.94
CA ASP A 35 39.71 7.13 -4.37
C ASP A 35 38.67 8.20 -4.01
N THR A 36 38.44 9.12 -4.96
CA THR A 36 37.29 10.02 -4.93
C THR A 36 36.06 9.18 -5.25
N THR A 37 35.65 8.40 -4.26
CA THR A 37 34.32 7.79 -4.17
C THR A 37 33.32 8.92 -4.29
N ALA A 38 32.84 9.13 -5.51
CA ALA A 38 31.83 10.12 -5.82
C ALA A 38 30.53 9.66 -5.14
N ALA A 39 30.34 10.09 -3.89
CA ALA A 39 29.15 9.82 -3.10
C ALA A 39 27.94 10.18 -3.96
N LYS A 40 27.15 9.17 -4.35
CA LYS A 40 25.95 9.35 -5.17
C LYS A 40 25.04 10.30 -4.41
N LYS A 41 25.05 11.58 -4.81
CA LYS A 41 24.26 12.62 -4.17
C LYS A 41 22.80 12.24 -4.35
N GLN A 42 22.18 11.77 -3.27
CA GLN A 42 20.79 11.31 -3.27
C GLN A 42 19.93 12.44 -3.87
N GLN A 43 19.24 12.15 -4.98
CA GLN A 43 18.35 13.12 -5.58
C GLN A 43 17.09 13.18 -4.72
N ASN A 44 17.09 14.10 -3.77
CA ASN A 44 15.93 14.39 -2.95
C ASN A 44 14.91 15.13 -3.83
N PHE A 45 14.03 14.36 -4.47
CA PHE A 45 12.91 14.93 -5.22
C PHE A 45 11.97 15.64 -4.25
N SER A 46 11.74 16.94 -4.48
CA SER A 46 10.73 17.71 -3.75
C SER A 46 9.34 17.13 -3.95
N LYS A 47 8.48 17.28 -2.94
CA LYS A 47 7.06 16.91 -2.98
C LYS A 47 6.36 17.47 -4.23
N ILE A 48 5.57 16.64 -4.92
CA ILE A 48 4.79 17.05 -6.10
C ILE A 48 3.56 17.90 -5.71
N SER A 49 3.04 18.67 -6.68
CA SER A 49 1.81 19.46 -6.48
C SER A 49 0.57 18.56 -6.42
N ALA A 50 -0.52 19.04 -5.80
CA ALA A 50 -1.78 18.29 -5.75
C ALA A 50 -2.36 17.97 -7.14
N ALA A 51 -2.15 18.85 -8.14
CA ALA A 51 -2.52 18.59 -9.53
C ALA A 51 -1.68 17.45 -10.12
N ALA A 52 -0.35 17.52 -10.00
CA ALA A 52 0.55 16.47 -10.47
C ALA A 52 0.31 15.12 -9.76
N SER A 53 -0.09 15.14 -8.49
CA SER A 53 -0.51 13.94 -7.74
C SER A 53 -1.79 13.31 -8.31
N SER A 54 -2.76 14.11 -8.73
CA SER A 54 -3.97 13.63 -9.42
C SER A 54 -3.66 13.12 -10.83
N ASP A 55 -2.77 13.79 -11.58
CA ASP A 55 -2.34 13.35 -12.91
C ASP A 55 -1.56 12.03 -12.84
N LEU A 56 -0.66 11.89 -11.87
CA LEU A 56 0.06 10.64 -11.59
C LEU A 56 -0.90 9.50 -11.20
N ALA A 57 -1.89 9.79 -10.35
CA ALA A 57 -2.89 8.82 -9.95
C ALA A 57 -3.78 8.40 -11.13
N ARG A 58 -4.16 9.30 -12.04
CA ARG A 58 -4.85 8.93 -13.29
C ARG A 58 -3.97 8.07 -14.19
N ARG A 59 -2.70 8.46 -14.39
CA ARG A 59 -1.75 7.78 -15.27
C ARG A 59 -1.54 6.30 -14.91
N TRP A 60 -1.51 5.96 -13.62
CA TRP A 60 -1.28 4.59 -13.15
C TRP A 60 -2.54 3.86 -12.65
N ALA A 61 -3.71 4.48 -12.78
CA ALA A 61 -4.99 3.84 -12.43
C ALA A 61 -5.23 2.61 -13.31
N PRO A 62 -5.67 1.45 -12.76
CA PRO A 62 -5.80 0.24 -13.55
C PRO A 62 -7.00 0.25 -14.50
N VAL A 63 -6.91 -0.50 -15.60
CA VAL A 63 -8.13 -1.05 -16.22
C VAL A 63 -8.56 -2.23 -15.35
N HIS A 64 -9.75 -2.16 -14.80
CA HIS A 64 -10.20 -3.03 -13.73
C HIS A 64 -11.30 -3.97 -14.21
N TYR A 65 -11.05 -5.27 -14.11
CA TYR A 65 -11.99 -6.34 -14.41
C TYR A 65 -12.74 -6.69 -13.13
N LYS A 66 -14.07 -6.82 -13.20
CA LYS A 66 -14.91 -7.29 -12.10
C LYS A 66 -15.76 -8.44 -12.61
N ASP A 67 -15.52 -9.62 -12.07
CA ASP A 67 -16.38 -10.79 -12.27
C ASP A 67 -17.72 -10.57 -11.55
N VAL A 68 -18.83 -11.05 -12.13
CA VAL A 68 -20.19 -10.77 -11.67
C VAL A 68 -21.02 -12.06 -11.65
N ASP A 69 -21.75 -12.32 -10.56
CA ASP A 69 -22.69 -13.44 -10.49
C ASP A 69 -24.13 -12.95 -10.27
N ALA A 70 -24.99 -13.19 -11.26
CA ALA A 70 -26.40 -12.82 -11.21
C ALA A 70 -27.30 -13.72 -10.32
N THR A 71 -26.75 -14.77 -9.70
CA THR A 71 -27.49 -15.89 -9.09
C THR A 71 -27.49 -15.89 -7.56
N GLY A 72 -28.42 -16.64 -6.95
CA GLY A 72 -28.60 -16.67 -5.49
C GLY A 72 -29.47 -15.52 -4.96
N THR A 73 -29.65 -15.48 -3.64
CA THR A 73 -30.62 -14.57 -2.99
C THR A 73 -30.13 -13.12 -2.91
N TYR A 74 -28.81 -12.90 -2.88
CA TYR A 74 -28.21 -11.62 -2.52
C TYR A 74 -27.47 -10.92 -3.68
N ALA A 75 -27.51 -11.48 -4.90
CA ALA A 75 -26.85 -10.90 -6.08
C ALA A 75 -27.41 -9.54 -6.54
N GLU A 76 -28.69 -9.24 -6.26
CA GLU A 76 -29.43 -8.13 -6.91
C GLU A 76 -29.32 -8.18 -8.46
N GLY A 77 -29.30 -9.40 -9.02
CA GLY A 77 -29.08 -9.64 -10.45
C GLY A 77 -27.65 -9.39 -10.94
N GLY A 78 -26.66 -9.39 -10.05
CA GLY A 78 -25.25 -9.11 -10.29
C GLY A 78 -24.80 -7.75 -9.73
N LYS A 79 -25.74 -6.91 -9.30
CA LYS A 79 -25.48 -5.54 -8.85
C LYS A 79 -24.86 -5.43 -7.47
N SER A 80 -24.81 -6.51 -6.70
CA SER A 80 -23.98 -6.62 -5.50
C SER A 80 -22.48 -6.63 -5.81
N ASP A 81 -22.10 -7.07 -7.01
CA ASP A 81 -20.72 -7.05 -7.50
C ASP A 81 -20.36 -5.72 -8.20
N TYR A 82 -21.29 -4.78 -8.37
CA TYR A 82 -20.98 -3.55 -9.11
C TYR A 82 -20.04 -2.63 -8.30
N LEU A 83 -19.03 -2.08 -8.97
CA LEU A 83 -18.19 -1.02 -8.43
C LEU A 83 -19.03 0.25 -8.20
N THR A 84 -19.02 0.79 -6.98
CA THR A 84 -19.77 2.03 -6.69
C THR A 84 -19.10 2.92 -5.64
N ALA A 85 -19.75 4.01 -5.24
CA ALA A 85 -19.30 4.85 -4.12
C ALA A 85 -19.73 4.24 -2.78
N ILE A 86 -18.90 4.38 -1.74
CA ILE A 86 -19.21 4.00 -0.35
C ILE A 86 -20.49 4.68 0.14
N ASN A 87 -20.80 5.87 -0.40
CA ASN A 87 -21.94 6.71 -0.10
C ASN A 87 -22.93 6.82 -1.27
N TYR A 88 -23.18 5.71 -2.01
CA TYR A 88 -24.02 5.70 -3.22
C TYR A 88 -25.48 6.10 -2.98
N ASP A 89 -25.98 5.90 -1.75
CA ASP A 89 -27.32 6.24 -1.28
C ASP A 89 -27.45 7.66 -0.72
N ASN A 90 -26.34 8.42 -0.74
CA ASN A 90 -26.16 9.80 -0.29
C ASN A 90 -25.94 10.01 1.23
N ASP A 91 -25.67 8.96 2.02
CA ASP A 91 -25.19 9.12 3.41
C ASP A 91 -23.84 8.40 3.66
N TRP A 92 -23.32 8.44 4.89
CA TRP A 92 -22.04 7.80 5.27
C TRP A 92 -22.25 6.81 6.42
N ASN A 93 -23.33 6.05 6.37
CA ASN A 93 -23.59 4.95 7.28
C ASN A 93 -23.04 3.64 6.67
N GLY A 94 -22.25 2.90 7.46
CA GLY A 94 -21.82 1.55 7.08
C GLY A 94 -22.92 0.51 7.28
N GLU A 95 -23.95 0.81 8.07
CA GLU A 95 -24.97 -0.12 8.57
C GLU A 95 -26.31 -0.06 7.80
N ASN A 96 -26.31 0.43 6.57
CA ASN A 96 -27.46 0.39 5.65
C ASN A 96 -27.09 0.09 4.18
N ASN A 97 -25.80 0.05 3.84
CA ASN A 97 -25.30 -0.21 2.49
C ASN A 97 -25.74 -1.56 1.91
N TRP A 98 -25.99 -2.58 2.76
CA TRP A 98 -26.58 -3.84 2.32
C TRP A 98 -28.08 -3.69 2.04
N ASN A 99 -28.80 -2.97 2.90
CA ASN A 99 -30.26 -2.81 2.82
C ASN A 99 -30.67 -1.92 1.63
N ASN A 100 -29.97 -0.81 1.43
CA ASN A 100 -30.30 0.23 0.46
C ASN A 100 -30.02 -0.19 -1.00
N LEU A 101 -29.20 -1.22 -1.24
CA LEU A 101 -28.76 -1.60 -2.57
C LEU A 101 -29.93 -1.82 -3.55
N ALA A 102 -30.98 -2.53 -3.14
CA ALA A 102 -32.14 -2.81 -4.00
C ALA A 102 -32.91 -1.54 -4.42
N ALA A 103 -32.83 -0.45 -3.64
CA ALA A 103 -33.45 0.83 -3.98
C ALA A 103 -32.62 1.67 -4.96
N TYR A 104 -31.28 1.55 -4.91
CA TYR A 104 -30.33 2.31 -5.73
C TYR A 104 -29.62 1.48 -6.81
N ALA A 105 -30.03 0.23 -7.03
CA ALA A 105 -29.42 -0.75 -7.93
C ALA A 105 -29.23 -0.24 -9.38
N ASN A 106 -30.03 0.73 -9.81
CA ASN A 106 -29.97 1.32 -11.16
C ASN A 106 -29.21 2.67 -11.20
N SER A 107 -28.53 3.04 -10.12
CA SER A 107 -27.76 4.29 -9.96
C SER A 107 -26.35 4.06 -9.40
N LEU A 108 -25.87 2.82 -9.42
CA LEU A 108 -24.54 2.42 -8.95
C LEU A 108 -23.46 2.92 -9.91
N ALA A 109 -23.08 4.19 -9.77
CA ALA A 109 -22.08 4.83 -10.61
C ALA A 109 -20.67 4.47 -10.13
N ALA A 110 -19.80 4.09 -11.08
CA ALA A 110 -18.48 3.53 -10.81
C ALA A 110 -17.50 4.55 -10.20
N HIS A 111 -16.94 4.20 -9.04
CA HIS A 111 -15.97 5.03 -8.32
C HIS A 111 -14.79 4.19 -7.84
N CYS A 112 -13.58 4.72 -7.98
CA CYS A 112 -12.37 4.15 -7.39
C CYS A 112 -11.78 5.19 -6.43
N TYR A 113 -11.62 4.81 -5.17
CA TYR A 113 -10.96 5.64 -4.17
C TYR A 113 -9.44 5.52 -4.35
N TYR A 114 -8.71 6.61 -4.29
CA TYR A 114 -7.24 6.60 -4.42
C TYR A 114 -6.53 7.48 -3.39
N SER A 115 -5.29 7.13 -3.10
CA SER A 115 -4.37 7.95 -2.32
C SER A 115 -2.97 7.91 -2.93
N VAL A 116 -2.17 8.95 -2.64
CA VAL A 116 -0.76 9.01 -3.04
C VAL A 116 0.07 9.28 -1.79
N VAL A 117 1.05 8.42 -1.55
CA VAL A 117 2.15 8.60 -0.60
C VAL A 117 3.44 8.74 -1.42
N GLU A 118 4.36 9.59 -0.97
CA GLU A 118 5.54 10.00 -1.71
C GLU A 118 6.77 9.98 -0.80
N SER A 119 7.80 9.24 -1.22
CA SER A 119 9.13 9.28 -0.60
C SER A 119 10.11 10.08 -1.46
N ASN A 120 11.33 10.30 -0.96
CA ASN A 120 12.41 10.92 -1.76
C ASN A 120 12.63 10.24 -3.12
N THR A 121 12.29 8.95 -3.26
CA THR A 121 12.67 8.09 -4.40
C THR A 121 11.49 7.49 -5.16
N HIS A 122 10.32 7.41 -4.53
CA HIS A 122 9.18 6.62 -5.01
C HIS A 122 7.86 7.34 -4.78
N TRP A 123 6.88 7.05 -5.61
CA TRP A 123 5.46 7.27 -5.33
C TRP A 123 4.79 5.91 -5.07
N PHE A 124 3.85 5.91 -4.15
CA PHE A 124 3.07 4.76 -3.70
C PHE A 124 1.60 5.16 -3.88
N ILE A 125 0.89 4.49 -4.77
CA ILE A 125 -0.46 4.90 -5.16
C ILE A 125 -1.43 3.76 -4.84
N THR A 126 -2.25 3.95 -3.82
CA THR A 126 -3.32 3.01 -3.50
C THR A 126 -4.54 3.30 -4.36
N TYR A 127 -5.17 2.25 -4.87
CA TYR A 127 -6.50 2.26 -5.48
C TYR A 127 -7.38 1.27 -4.71
N ALA A 128 -8.61 1.65 -4.40
CA ALA A 128 -9.59 0.85 -3.66
C ALA A 128 -10.94 0.85 -4.36
N PHE A 129 -11.56 -0.33 -4.41
CA PHE A 129 -12.75 -0.68 -5.19
C PHE A 129 -13.83 -1.15 -4.23
N PHE A 130 -14.95 -0.43 -4.19
CA PHE A 130 -16.03 -0.68 -3.24
C PHE A 130 -17.20 -1.42 -3.89
N SER A 131 -17.67 -2.46 -3.21
CA SER A 131 -18.91 -3.15 -3.50
C SER A 131 -19.81 -3.15 -2.25
N PRO A 132 -21.14 -3.02 -2.34
CA PRO A 132 -21.98 -2.81 -1.15
C PRO A 132 -22.12 -4.00 -0.19
N ARG A 133 -21.68 -5.20 -0.62
CA ARG A 133 -21.86 -6.49 0.09
C ARG A 133 -20.70 -7.44 -0.23
N ASP A 134 -20.04 -8.01 0.78
CA ASP A 134 -19.44 -9.35 0.63
C ASP A 134 -20.60 -10.36 0.73
N TRP A 135 -20.85 -11.12 -0.33
CA TRP A 135 -22.01 -12.01 -0.41
C TRP A 135 -21.65 -13.37 -0.99
N THR A 136 -22.56 -14.34 -0.91
CA THR A 136 -22.40 -15.65 -1.57
C THR A 136 -23.76 -16.27 -1.90
N ASP A 137 -23.79 -17.17 -2.88
CA ASP A 137 -24.96 -17.97 -3.23
C ASP A 137 -25.07 -19.27 -2.41
N ASN A 138 -24.00 -19.67 -1.70
CA ASN A 138 -23.95 -20.90 -0.93
C ASN A 138 -24.70 -20.79 0.42
N PRO A 139 -25.86 -21.44 0.62
CA PRO A 139 -26.68 -21.26 1.83
C PRO A 139 -26.06 -21.79 3.13
N LEU A 140 -24.95 -22.53 3.04
CA LEU A 140 -24.19 -22.99 4.21
C LEU A 140 -23.20 -21.93 4.73
N LEU A 141 -22.89 -20.92 3.91
CA LEU A 141 -21.89 -19.88 4.20
C LEU A 141 -22.50 -18.50 4.51
N TYR A 142 -23.82 -18.34 4.35
CA TYR A 142 -24.55 -17.08 4.61
C TYR A 142 -24.28 -16.46 5.99
N GLN A 143 -23.98 -17.26 7.02
CA GLN A 143 -23.71 -16.79 8.39
C GLN A 143 -22.21 -16.82 8.76
N LEU A 144 -21.33 -17.04 7.78
CA LEU A 144 -19.89 -17.29 7.99
C LEU A 144 -18.99 -16.38 7.14
N ASP A 145 -19.31 -16.21 5.85
CA ASP A 145 -18.55 -15.32 4.94
C ASP A 145 -19.16 -13.91 4.90
N GLN A 146 -20.46 -13.81 4.59
CA GLN A 146 -21.11 -12.55 4.21
C GLN A 146 -20.95 -11.42 5.23
N HIS A 147 -20.79 -10.20 4.73
CA HIS A 147 -20.92 -8.96 5.50
C HIS A 147 -21.31 -7.75 4.65
N GLU A 148 -21.88 -6.77 5.34
CA GLU A 148 -22.15 -5.45 4.81
C GLU A 148 -20.87 -4.65 4.55
N ASN A 149 -20.82 -4.00 3.37
CA ASN A 149 -19.64 -3.43 2.72
C ASN A 149 -18.61 -4.49 2.29
N ASP A 150 -17.98 -4.24 1.15
CA ASP A 150 -16.62 -4.72 0.81
C ASP A 150 -15.76 -3.55 0.28
N LEU A 151 -14.46 -3.58 0.57
CA LEU A 151 -13.48 -2.67 0.00
C LEU A 151 -12.12 -3.35 -0.12
N GLU A 152 -11.71 -3.60 -1.36
CA GLU A 152 -10.43 -4.24 -1.71
C GLU A 152 -9.60 -3.37 -2.65
N GLY A 153 -8.32 -3.68 -2.86
CA GLY A 153 -7.46 -2.74 -3.59
C GLY A 153 -6.08 -3.22 -4.03
N VAL A 154 -5.32 -2.25 -4.54
CA VAL A 154 -3.97 -2.41 -5.07
C VAL A 154 -3.09 -1.21 -4.75
N LEU A 155 -1.87 -1.47 -4.32
CA LEU A 155 -0.78 -0.51 -4.12
C LEU A 155 0.15 -0.56 -5.34
N MET A 156 0.24 0.52 -6.11
CA MET A 156 1.21 0.68 -7.21
C MET A 156 2.50 1.33 -6.70
N ILE A 157 3.65 0.72 -6.96
CA ILE A 157 4.97 1.18 -6.52
C ILE A 157 5.74 1.75 -7.71
N VAL A 158 5.99 3.06 -7.72
CA VAL A 158 6.50 3.81 -8.88
C VAL A 158 7.82 4.50 -8.56
N GLU A 159 8.90 4.17 -9.28
CA GLU A 159 10.23 4.77 -9.13
C GLU A 159 10.31 6.14 -9.80
N LYS A 160 10.91 7.12 -9.10
CA LYS A 160 11.18 8.46 -9.64
C LYS A 160 12.42 8.44 -10.52
N ASP A 161 12.23 8.18 -11.82
CA ASP A 161 13.27 8.20 -12.84
C ASP A 161 13.63 9.62 -13.35
N GLY A 162 12.86 10.63 -12.96
CA GLY A 162 12.99 12.03 -13.42
C GLY A 162 12.03 12.41 -14.56
N SER A 163 11.21 11.48 -15.06
CA SER A 163 10.07 11.78 -15.90
C SER A 163 8.89 12.34 -15.08
N ALA A 164 7.82 12.78 -15.77
CA ALA A 164 6.63 13.31 -15.12
C ALA A 164 5.82 12.27 -14.32
N TYR A 165 6.00 10.97 -14.62
CA TYR A 165 5.17 9.90 -14.08
C TYR A 165 5.97 8.73 -13.48
N GLY A 166 7.29 8.71 -13.61
CA GLY A 166 8.14 7.63 -13.12
C GLY A 166 8.02 6.34 -13.93
N ALA A 167 8.57 5.26 -13.36
CA ALA A 167 8.44 3.91 -13.87
C ALA A 167 7.76 3.01 -12.82
N LEU A 168 6.64 2.38 -13.19
CA LEU A 168 5.99 1.37 -12.34
C LEU A 168 6.92 0.17 -12.15
N LYS A 169 7.18 -0.22 -10.91
CA LYS A 169 8.16 -1.27 -10.53
C LYS A 169 7.54 -2.52 -9.92
N GLY A 170 6.41 -2.36 -9.26
CA GLY A 170 5.66 -3.45 -8.66
C GLY A 170 4.25 -3.02 -8.28
N ALA A 171 3.41 -4.00 -7.97
CA ALA A 171 2.12 -3.77 -7.36
C ALA A 171 1.86 -4.84 -6.29
N VAL A 172 1.05 -4.50 -5.29
CA VAL A 172 0.57 -5.45 -4.26
C VAL A 172 -0.94 -5.33 -4.18
N THR A 173 -1.68 -6.43 -4.37
CA THR A 173 -3.14 -6.46 -4.27
C THR A 173 -3.59 -7.08 -2.94
N VAL A 174 -4.83 -6.81 -2.53
CA VAL A 174 -5.46 -7.43 -1.36
C VAL A 174 -6.51 -8.44 -1.83
N ASN A 175 -6.50 -9.63 -1.25
CA ASN A 175 -7.47 -10.70 -1.51
C ASN A 175 -7.94 -11.27 -0.15
N HIS A 176 -9.05 -10.75 0.34
CA HIS A 176 -9.70 -10.91 1.65
C HIS A 176 -8.83 -10.54 2.87
N SER A 177 -7.73 -11.24 3.07
CA SER A 177 -6.81 -11.08 4.22
C SER A 177 -5.37 -11.47 3.90
N ASP A 178 -5.07 -11.82 2.64
CA ASP A 178 -3.72 -12.12 2.16
C ASP A 178 -3.33 -11.09 1.08
N PHE A 179 -2.07 -10.68 1.04
CA PHE A 179 -1.53 -9.76 0.03
C PHE A 179 -0.78 -10.52 -1.07
N PHE A 180 -0.97 -10.12 -2.33
CA PHE A 180 -0.35 -10.75 -3.51
C PHE A 180 0.54 -9.79 -4.28
N SER A 181 1.76 -10.21 -4.66
CA SER A 181 2.81 -9.33 -5.17
C SER A 181 3.13 -9.55 -6.65
N TYR A 182 3.23 -8.46 -7.40
CA TYR A 182 3.37 -8.46 -8.85
C TYR A 182 4.45 -7.50 -9.34
N VAL A 183 5.09 -7.82 -10.47
CA VAL A 183 6.03 -6.92 -11.15
C VAL A 183 5.68 -6.76 -12.63
N PRO A 184 5.72 -5.55 -13.21
CA PRO A 184 5.52 -5.38 -14.65
C PRO A 184 6.73 -5.92 -15.43
N ALA A 185 6.50 -6.29 -16.69
CA ALA A 185 7.51 -6.88 -17.56
C ALA A 185 8.76 -5.97 -17.69
N GLY A 186 9.91 -6.49 -17.28
CA GLY A 186 11.19 -5.76 -17.31
C GLY A 186 11.52 -4.94 -16.05
N SER A 187 10.73 -5.06 -14.97
CA SER A 187 11.12 -4.50 -13.66
C SER A 187 12.42 -5.13 -13.13
N SER A 188 13.09 -4.40 -12.23
CA SER A 188 14.26 -4.89 -11.47
C SER A 188 13.89 -5.58 -10.16
N TYR A 189 12.61 -5.55 -9.78
CA TYR A 189 12.10 -6.10 -8.52
C TYR A 189 11.96 -7.63 -8.62
N VAL A 190 12.29 -8.32 -7.53
CA VAL A 190 12.14 -9.79 -7.38
C VAL A 190 11.61 -10.10 -5.99
N SER A 191 11.23 -11.36 -5.71
CA SER A 191 10.75 -11.79 -4.39
C SER A 191 11.72 -11.39 -3.27
N GLY A 192 11.21 -10.67 -2.26
CA GLY A 192 11.93 -10.29 -1.05
C GLY A 192 11.70 -11.32 0.06
N LEU A 193 11.04 -10.90 1.14
CA LEU A 193 10.47 -11.82 2.13
C LEU A 193 9.28 -12.58 1.54
N GLU A 194 8.44 -11.90 0.76
CA GLU A 194 7.30 -12.50 0.05
C GLU A 194 7.59 -12.86 -1.41
N SER A 195 6.77 -13.75 -1.97
CA SER A 195 6.88 -14.17 -3.37
C SER A 195 6.29 -13.14 -4.34
N VAL A 196 7.02 -12.85 -5.42
CA VAL A 196 6.38 -12.29 -6.63
C VAL A 196 5.58 -13.40 -7.31
N ASP A 197 4.27 -13.33 -7.18
CA ASP A 197 3.33 -14.35 -7.65
C ASP A 197 3.10 -14.28 -9.16
N GLY A 198 3.22 -13.08 -9.76
CA GLY A 198 2.88 -12.88 -11.16
C GLY A 198 3.46 -11.64 -11.84
N THR A 199 3.24 -11.57 -13.15
CA THR A 199 3.59 -10.40 -13.97
C THR A 199 2.39 -9.46 -14.06
N LEU A 200 2.54 -8.23 -13.58
CA LEU A 200 1.55 -7.17 -13.73
C LEU A 200 1.39 -6.82 -15.21
N GLN A 201 0.25 -7.16 -15.80
CA GLN A 201 -0.03 -6.89 -17.21
C GLN A 201 -0.44 -5.43 -17.42
N MET A 202 -0.22 -4.93 -18.64
CA MET A 202 -0.51 -3.55 -19.03
C MET A 202 -1.38 -3.53 -20.29
N ARG A 203 -2.37 -2.63 -20.33
CA ARG A 203 -3.26 -2.35 -21.48
C ARG A 203 -3.04 -0.93 -21.99
N ASP A 204 -2.99 -0.74 -23.31
CA ASP A 204 -3.17 0.59 -23.89
C ASP A 204 -4.63 1.03 -23.76
N TYR A 205 -4.84 2.21 -23.19
CA TYR A 205 -6.11 2.89 -23.20
C TYR A 205 -5.84 4.37 -23.50
N ASN A 206 -6.45 4.88 -24.58
CA ASN A 206 -6.24 6.23 -25.11
C ASN A 206 -4.75 6.62 -25.37
N GLY A 207 -3.86 5.65 -25.59
CA GLY A 207 -2.42 5.89 -25.79
C GLY A 207 -1.58 5.95 -24.50
N GLU A 208 -2.17 5.66 -23.34
CA GLU A 208 -1.45 5.46 -22.07
C GLU A 208 -1.49 3.98 -21.66
N LEU A 209 -0.40 3.47 -21.07
CA LEU A 209 -0.30 2.07 -20.62
C LEU A 209 -0.75 1.95 -19.16
N HIS A 210 -1.97 1.48 -18.95
CA HIS A 210 -2.57 1.25 -17.63
C HIS A 210 -2.33 -0.19 -17.15
N PRO A 211 -2.06 -0.44 -15.85
CA PRO A 211 -2.00 -1.79 -15.31
C PRO A 211 -3.37 -2.47 -15.36
N ILE A 212 -3.43 -3.81 -15.32
CA ILE A 212 -4.69 -4.57 -15.33
C ILE A 212 -4.85 -5.32 -14.00
N THR A 213 -5.93 -5.03 -13.28
CA THR A 213 -6.36 -5.80 -12.10
C THR A 213 -7.69 -6.49 -12.38
N ALA A 214 -7.95 -7.57 -11.66
CA ALA A 214 -9.19 -8.33 -11.74
C ALA A 214 -9.67 -8.65 -10.31
N GLN A 215 -10.98 -8.58 -10.09
CA GLN A 215 -11.61 -8.80 -8.80
C GLN A 215 -12.72 -9.83 -8.93
N GLU A 216 -12.69 -10.80 -8.02
CA GLU A 216 -13.64 -11.91 -7.96
C GLU A 216 -15.08 -11.39 -7.74
N SER A 217 -16.10 -12.14 -8.17
CA SER A 217 -17.49 -11.91 -7.73
C SER A 217 -17.65 -12.27 -6.25
N LYS A 218 -18.83 -12.02 -5.66
CA LYS A 218 -19.23 -12.50 -4.31
C LYS A 218 -18.41 -11.96 -3.13
N GLY A 219 -17.24 -12.56 -2.87
CA GLY A 219 -16.32 -12.18 -1.79
C GLY A 219 -15.20 -11.24 -2.24
N HIS A 220 -15.17 -10.87 -3.51
CA HIS A 220 -14.50 -9.65 -4.01
C HIS A 220 -12.98 -9.54 -3.81
N GLY A 221 -12.27 -10.62 -3.54
CA GLY A 221 -10.81 -10.58 -3.46
C GLY A 221 -10.17 -10.12 -4.78
N LEU A 222 -9.12 -9.28 -4.71
CA LEU A 222 -8.51 -8.62 -5.87
C LEU A 222 -7.10 -9.17 -6.19
N LYS A 223 -6.85 -9.46 -7.47
CA LYS A 223 -5.57 -9.95 -8.00
C LYS A 223 -5.15 -9.19 -9.27
N ALA A 224 -3.93 -9.36 -9.75
CA ALA A 224 -3.55 -8.87 -11.08
C ALA A 224 -4.05 -9.82 -12.17
N TRP A 225 -4.56 -9.29 -13.29
CA TRP A 225 -4.90 -10.12 -14.44
C TRP A 225 -3.62 -10.72 -15.07
N PRO A 226 -3.56 -12.01 -15.42
CA PRO A 226 -4.64 -13.00 -15.49
C PRO A 226 -4.61 -14.05 -14.35
N GLN A 227 -4.16 -13.72 -13.14
CA GLN A 227 -4.29 -14.67 -11.99
C GLN A 227 -5.75 -14.81 -11.53
N HIS A 228 -6.53 -13.74 -11.69
CA HIS A 228 -7.97 -13.80 -11.79
C HIS A 228 -8.39 -13.14 -13.12
N ASP A 229 -9.53 -13.53 -13.66
CA ASP A 229 -10.17 -13.05 -14.89
C ASP A 229 -11.68 -13.38 -14.80
N ILE A 230 -12.49 -12.73 -15.63
CA ILE A 230 -13.95 -12.90 -15.68
C ILE A 230 -14.30 -14.31 -16.21
N ASP A 231 -15.17 -15.07 -15.52
CA ASP A 231 -15.61 -16.43 -15.92
C ASP A 231 -17.10 -16.49 -16.31
N GLY A 232 -17.54 -15.54 -17.14
CA GLY A 232 -18.93 -15.49 -17.63
C GLY A 232 -19.41 -14.06 -17.84
N ASP A 233 -20.32 -13.60 -16.98
CA ASP A 233 -20.62 -12.19 -16.80
C ASP A 233 -19.52 -11.46 -16.03
N GLY A 234 -19.23 -10.24 -16.47
CA GLY A 234 -18.26 -9.36 -15.83
C GLY A 234 -18.08 -8.05 -16.60
N ILE A 235 -17.68 -7.03 -15.86
CA ILE A 235 -17.63 -5.63 -16.30
C ILE A 235 -16.17 -5.18 -16.39
N ILE A 236 -15.84 -4.37 -17.40
CA ILE A 236 -14.50 -3.78 -17.56
C ILE A 236 -14.56 -2.27 -17.33
N TYR A 237 -13.99 -1.86 -16.20
CA TYR A 237 -13.96 -0.49 -15.72
C TYR A 237 -12.67 0.24 -16.17
N TYR A 238 -12.81 1.46 -16.67
CA TYR A 238 -11.69 2.30 -17.18
C TYR A 238 -11.60 3.63 -16.43
N PRO A 239 -10.40 4.16 -16.13
CA PRO A 239 -10.26 5.42 -15.40
C PRO A 239 -10.76 6.60 -16.25
N SER A 240 -11.75 7.35 -15.76
CA SER A 240 -12.29 8.49 -16.49
C SER A 240 -11.26 9.62 -16.61
N ALA A 241 -10.90 9.97 -17.84
CA ALA A 241 -10.07 11.15 -18.12
C ALA A 241 -10.82 12.48 -17.85
N SER A 242 -12.15 12.44 -17.72
CA SER A 242 -13.01 13.60 -17.49
C SER A 242 -13.57 13.70 -16.06
N GLY A 243 -13.33 12.69 -15.21
CA GLY A 243 -13.86 12.62 -13.85
C GLY A 243 -15.33 12.20 -13.78
N VAL A 244 -15.86 11.61 -14.85
CA VAL A 244 -17.22 11.04 -14.90
C VAL A 244 -17.24 9.67 -14.22
N ALA A 245 -18.33 9.38 -13.52
CA ALA A 245 -18.70 8.04 -13.07
C ALA A 245 -19.88 7.54 -13.92
N GLN A 246 -19.75 6.37 -14.54
CA GLN A 246 -20.79 5.74 -15.33
C GLN A 246 -21.45 4.59 -14.54
N VAL A 247 -22.73 4.34 -14.79
CA VAL A 247 -23.44 3.15 -14.30
C VAL A 247 -23.31 2.08 -15.38
N PRO A 248 -22.90 0.83 -15.08
CA PRO A 248 -22.88 -0.26 -16.06
C PRO A 248 -24.25 -0.50 -16.67
N SER A 249 -24.31 -0.70 -17.99
CA SER A 249 -25.57 -0.92 -18.71
C SER A 249 -26.17 -2.30 -18.46
N ASP A 250 -25.35 -3.34 -18.35
CA ASP A 250 -25.67 -4.68 -17.87
C ASP A 250 -24.40 -5.38 -17.32
N ASN A 251 -24.51 -6.65 -16.91
CA ASN A 251 -23.42 -7.43 -16.33
C ASN A 251 -22.27 -7.77 -17.31
N TYR A 252 -22.41 -7.46 -18.61
CA TYR A 252 -21.42 -7.76 -19.65
C TYR A 252 -20.76 -6.47 -20.20
N ASP A 253 -20.93 -5.35 -19.50
CA ASP A 253 -20.49 -4.04 -19.97
C ASP A 253 -18.95 -3.93 -20.03
N ASN A 254 -18.41 -4.03 -21.24
CA ASN A 254 -16.98 -4.01 -21.49
C ASN A 254 -16.37 -2.59 -21.58
N TYR A 255 -17.14 -1.54 -21.29
CA TYR A 255 -16.64 -0.17 -21.19
C TYR A 255 -17.46 0.68 -20.18
N VAL A 256 -17.02 0.73 -18.93
CA VAL A 256 -17.60 1.62 -17.92
C VAL A 256 -16.54 2.57 -17.35
N GLU A 257 -16.69 3.88 -17.54
CA GLU A 257 -15.77 4.85 -16.93
C GLU A 257 -16.03 5.00 -15.42
N TYR A 258 -14.98 4.83 -14.62
CA TYR A 258 -15.01 5.11 -13.18
C TYR A 258 -14.37 6.46 -12.83
N LYS A 259 -14.95 7.15 -11.86
CA LYS A 259 -14.38 8.38 -11.29
C LYS A 259 -13.33 8.02 -10.24
N LEU A 260 -12.13 8.61 -10.38
CA LEU A 260 -11.12 8.63 -9.32
C LEU A 260 -11.51 9.63 -8.21
N VAL A 261 -11.64 9.15 -6.98
CA VAL A 261 -11.98 9.94 -5.77
C VAL A 261 -10.76 10.02 -4.88
N ASN A 262 -10.30 11.22 -4.52
CA ASN A 262 -9.12 11.32 -3.65
C ASN A 262 -9.55 11.05 -2.20
N ILE A 263 -8.98 10.03 -1.55
CA ILE A 263 -9.27 9.67 -0.16
C ILE A 263 -9.07 10.87 0.79
N PHE A 264 -8.22 11.83 0.41
CA PHE A 264 -7.90 13.06 1.13
C PHE A 264 -8.47 14.33 0.49
N GLU A 265 -9.57 14.26 -0.28
CA GLU A 265 -10.39 15.45 -0.58
C GLU A 265 -11.23 15.87 0.63
N SER A 266 -11.62 17.14 0.69
CA SER A 266 -12.29 17.73 1.86
C SER A 266 -13.65 17.06 2.11
N GLY A 267 -13.79 16.36 3.24
CA GLY A 267 -14.99 15.57 3.57
C GLY A 267 -15.03 14.18 2.92
N GLY A 268 -13.97 13.79 2.21
CA GLY A 268 -13.78 12.45 1.63
C GLY A 268 -13.44 11.39 2.68
N LEU A 269 -13.17 10.16 2.20
CA LEU A 269 -13.09 8.95 3.03
C LEU A 269 -12.17 9.05 4.25
N TRP A 270 -11.03 9.77 4.15
CA TRP A 270 -10.13 9.96 5.30
C TRP A 270 -10.72 10.87 6.38
N ASP A 271 -11.46 11.92 6.02
CA ASP A 271 -12.13 12.78 7.00
C ASP A 271 -13.27 12.03 7.71
N GLN A 272 -13.86 11.05 7.03
CA GLN A 272 -14.86 10.14 7.62
C GLN A 272 -14.28 9.13 8.62
N ARG A 273 -12.95 9.00 8.81
CA ARG A 273 -12.36 8.01 9.73
C ARG A 273 -12.89 8.09 11.18
N SER A 274 -13.32 9.27 11.62
CA SER A 274 -13.90 9.48 12.96
C SER A 274 -15.44 9.39 12.99
N ASN A 275 -16.09 9.07 11.86
CA ASN A 275 -17.53 8.90 11.76
C ASN A 275 -17.93 7.51 12.29
N THR A 276 -18.65 7.49 13.42
CA THR A 276 -19.14 6.27 14.09
C THR A 276 -20.40 5.67 13.46
N GLU A 277 -20.89 6.23 12.34
CA GLU A 277 -21.88 5.61 11.46
C GLU A 277 -21.17 4.78 10.39
N LEU A 278 -20.00 5.21 9.91
CA LEU A 278 -19.21 4.49 8.89
C LEU A 278 -18.25 3.43 9.48
N PHE A 279 -17.47 3.80 10.50
CA PHE A 279 -16.36 3.00 11.00
C PHE A 279 -16.52 2.59 12.46
N SER A 280 -16.11 1.35 12.76
CA SER A 280 -16.05 0.79 14.12
C SER A 280 -15.06 1.55 15.02
N SER A 281 -14.00 2.09 14.41
CA SER A 281 -13.02 2.97 15.03
C SER A 281 -12.23 3.76 13.96
N PRO A 282 -11.49 4.82 14.34
CA PRO A 282 -10.53 5.49 13.44
C PRO A 282 -9.46 4.59 12.82
N GLY A 283 -9.29 3.37 13.34
CA GLY A 283 -8.46 2.34 12.72
C GLY A 283 -8.91 1.90 11.33
N GLY A 284 -10.19 2.13 10.95
CA GLY A 284 -10.66 1.98 9.56
C GLY A 284 -11.43 0.70 9.23
N GLY A 285 -11.71 -0.19 10.20
CA GLY A 285 -12.64 -1.31 9.98
C GLY A 285 -14.08 -0.79 9.86
N PHE A 286 -14.76 -1.10 8.77
CA PHE A 286 -16.14 -0.66 8.49
C PHE A 286 -17.11 -1.23 9.51
N LYS A 287 -18.23 -0.54 9.72
CA LYS A 287 -19.41 -1.09 10.42
C LYS A 287 -20.27 -1.87 9.45
N GLY A 288 -21.18 -2.64 10.02
CA GLY A 288 -22.25 -3.34 9.34
C GLY A 288 -23.21 -3.91 10.39
N ASN A 289 -24.42 -4.28 9.99
CA ASN A 289 -25.34 -5.04 10.86
C ASN A 289 -25.88 -6.32 10.22
N ASP A 290 -25.84 -6.45 8.89
CA ASP A 290 -26.20 -7.68 8.19
C ASP A 290 -25.08 -8.74 8.34
N PHE A 291 -25.47 -9.90 8.88
CA PHE A 291 -24.67 -11.12 9.17
C PHE A 291 -23.54 -10.97 10.19
N LYS A 292 -22.77 -9.88 10.14
CA LYS A 292 -21.66 -9.55 11.05
C LYS A 292 -21.73 -8.06 11.43
N THR A 293 -21.00 -7.66 12.48
CA THR A 293 -20.91 -6.25 12.89
C THR A 293 -19.91 -5.43 12.03
N GLY A 294 -19.89 -5.69 10.73
CA GLY A 294 -18.82 -5.29 9.79
C GLY A 294 -17.90 -6.46 9.39
N GLY A 295 -16.96 -6.18 8.48
CA GLY A 295 -15.96 -7.13 7.98
C GLY A 295 -14.94 -6.48 7.04
N ALA A 296 -15.42 -5.61 6.14
CA ALA A 296 -14.58 -4.80 5.26
C ALA A 296 -13.64 -3.83 6.02
N ASN A 297 -12.55 -3.46 5.38
CA ASN A 297 -11.50 -2.63 5.95
C ASN A 297 -11.10 -1.49 5.00
N ALA A 298 -10.82 -0.31 5.55
CA ALA A 298 -10.21 0.78 4.79
C ALA A 298 -8.73 0.50 4.49
N PRO A 299 -8.09 1.23 3.54
CA PRO A 299 -6.69 0.98 3.20
C PRO A 299 -5.68 1.15 4.34
N TRP A 300 -6.05 1.90 5.37
CA TRP A 300 -5.27 2.07 6.60
C TRP A 300 -5.65 1.09 7.73
N ALA A 301 -6.42 0.05 7.39
CA ALA A 301 -6.79 -1.09 8.23
C ALA A 301 -6.41 -2.45 7.62
N TRP A 302 -6.34 -2.55 6.28
CA TRP A 302 -5.90 -3.77 5.57
C TRP A 302 -4.59 -4.33 6.15
N ASN A 303 -4.55 -5.65 6.32
CA ASN A 303 -3.45 -6.37 6.94
C ASN A 303 -3.23 -7.68 6.19
N ASP A 304 -1.98 -8.07 5.93
CA ASP A 304 -1.69 -9.47 5.61
C ASP A 304 -1.79 -10.30 6.89
N GLY A 305 -2.74 -11.23 6.91
CA GLY A 305 -3.09 -12.04 8.08
C GLY A 305 -2.03 -13.07 8.47
N ASN A 306 -1.01 -13.30 7.63
CA ASN A 306 -0.07 -14.41 7.77
C ASN A 306 1.40 -13.98 7.92
N ASP A 307 1.85 -12.86 7.34
CA ASP A 307 3.29 -12.50 7.29
C ASP A 307 3.87 -12.02 8.65
N GLY A 308 3.08 -11.27 9.44
CA GLY A 308 3.47 -10.73 10.75
C GLY A 308 4.67 -9.74 10.78
N VAL A 309 5.22 -9.38 9.62
CA VAL A 309 6.33 -8.45 9.41
C VAL A 309 5.80 -7.09 8.93
N VAL A 310 4.78 -7.09 8.08
CA VAL A 310 3.85 -5.99 7.80
C VAL A 310 2.75 -6.02 8.87
N GLN A 311 2.07 -4.89 9.07
CA GLN A 311 1.02 -4.74 10.07
C GLN A 311 -0.19 -3.98 9.53
N GLY A 312 -1.32 -4.11 10.23
CA GLY A 312 -2.59 -3.52 9.85
C GLY A 312 -2.49 -2.03 9.55
N GLY A 313 -2.81 -1.69 8.31
CA GLY A 313 -2.75 -0.34 7.77
C GLY A 313 -1.41 0.08 7.17
N GLU A 314 -0.30 -0.65 7.33
CA GLU A 314 1.00 -0.28 6.76
C GLU A 314 0.98 -0.25 5.22
N PHE A 315 0.05 -0.96 4.58
CA PHE A 315 -0.28 -0.83 3.15
C PHE A 315 -0.53 0.62 2.71
N ALA A 316 -1.07 1.45 3.61
CA ALA A 316 -1.31 2.87 3.38
C ALA A 316 -0.41 3.78 4.25
N THR A 317 -0.11 3.41 5.49
CA THR A 317 0.63 4.27 6.45
C THR A 317 2.15 4.19 6.28
N ASP A 318 2.72 3.04 5.93
CA ASP A 318 4.15 2.89 5.58
C ASP A 318 4.35 1.99 4.34
N PRO A 319 3.78 2.34 3.16
CA PRO A 319 3.86 1.53 1.95
C PRO A 319 5.30 1.35 1.45
N ALA A 320 6.21 2.23 1.85
CA ALA A 320 7.63 2.04 1.61
C ALA A 320 8.21 0.90 2.45
N LYS A 321 7.80 0.70 3.72
CA LYS A 321 8.18 -0.51 4.49
C LYS A 321 7.66 -1.77 3.81
N LEU A 322 6.38 -1.79 3.41
CA LEU A 322 5.77 -2.93 2.73
C LEU A 322 6.57 -3.29 1.48
N ALA A 323 6.86 -2.32 0.61
CA ALA A 323 7.64 -2.56 -0.60
C ALA A 323 9.11 -2.98 -0.35
N ASP A 324 9.77 -2.46 0.69
CA ASP A 324 11.15 -2.80 1.13
C ASP A 324 11.23 -4.21 1.74
N ASN A 325 10.11 -4.74 2.23
CA ASN A 325 9.97 -6.12 2.72
C ASN A 325 9.61 -7.10 1.58
N TYR A 326 8.63 -6.75 0.75
CA TYR A 326 8.04 -7.66 -0.24
C TYR A 326 8.91 -7.84 -1.49
N PHE A 327 9.70 -6.83 -1.85
CA PHE A 327 10.53 -6.87 -3.05
C PHE A 327 12.02 -6.68 -2.73
N ASP A 328 12.83 -7.63 -3.18
CA ASP A 328 14.27 -7.44 -3.31
C ASP A 328 14.57 -6.72 -4.66
N GLY A 329 15.78 -6.16 -4.80
CA GLY A 329 16.18 -5.47 -6.04
C GLY A 329 15.60 -4.06 -6.22
N VAL A 330 15.06 -3.46 -5.15
CA VAL A 330 14.48 -2.09 -5.10
C VAL A 330 15.49 -0.95 -5.35
N GLY A 331 16.80 -1.23 -5.34
CA GLY A 331 17.82 -0.32 -5.83
C GLY A 331 18.02 0.93 -4.97
N ASN A 332 17.74 2.11 -5.52
CA ASN A 332 17.84 3.38 -4.79
C ASN A 332 16.50 3.67 -4.09
N PHE A 333 16.24 2.93 -3.02
CA PHE A 333 14.99 3.01 -2.27
C PHE A 333 15.09 3.94 -1.05
N SER A 334 13.97 4.53 -0.63
CA SER A 334 13.89 5.44 0.52
C SER A 334 12.55 5.31 1.23
N ARG A 335 12.60 4.93 2.51
CA ARG A 335 11.47 4.98 3.45
C ARG A 335 11.25 6.37 4.10
N ASN A 336 12.04 7.38 3.73
CA ASN A 336 11.82 8.76 4.16
C ASN A 336 10.78 9.44 3.25
N TYR A 337 9.61 9.77 3.82
CA TYR A 337 8.50 10.43 3.13
C TYR A 337 8.69 11.94 2.92
N THR A 338 8.26 12.44 1.77
CA THR A 338 8.11 13.88 1.44
C THR A 338 6.64 14.29 1.37
N ASP A 339 5.73 13.34 1.13
CA ASP A 339 4.30 13.46 1.46
C ASP A 339 3.78 12.11 1.95
N ASN A 340 3.04 12.10 3.05
CA ASN A 340 2.32 10.89 3.49
C ASN A 340 1.16 11.38 4.35
N LYS A 341 0.01 11.68 3.74
CA LYS A 341 -1.12 12.30 4.44
C LYS A 341 -1.73 11.40 5.52
N TYR A 342 -1.58 10.09 5.44
CA TYR A 342 -1.99 9.19 6.54
C TYR A 342 -1.24 9.55 7.84
N ASN A 343 0.07 9.78 7.76
CA ASN A 343 0.87 10.19 8.93
C ASN A 343 0.84 11.73 9.17
N ALA A 344 0.95 12.52 8.11
CA ALA A 344 1.05 13.98 8.13
C ALA A 344 -0.30 14.73 8.32
N ALA A 345 -1.43 14.01 8.32
CA ALA A 345 -2.76 14.59 8.62
C ALA A 345 -3.63 13.73 9.56
N ALA A 346 -3.14 12.59 10.08
CA ALA A 346 -3.67 12.02 11.33
C ALA A 346 -3.33 12.88 12.55
N GLY A 347 -2.43 13.86 12.43
CA GLY A 347 -1.85 14.60 13.55
C GLY A 347 -0.74 13.82 14.25
N GLY A 348 -0.14 12.85 13.55
CA GLY A 348 0.86 11.88 14.02
C GLY A 348 2.24 12.45 14.33
N ILE A 349 2.31 13.56 15.06
CA ILE A 349 3.54 14.31 15.39
C ILE A 349 4.56 13.51 16.24
N VAL A 350 4.16 12.35 16.75
CA VAL A 350 5.02 11.38 17.44
C VAL A 350 4.71 9.97 16.94
N THR A 351 5.72 9.23 16.50
CA THR A 351 5.60 7.79 16.20
C THR A 351 6.22 7.00 17.34
N VAL A 352 5.42 6.21 18.06
CA VAL A 352 5.90 5.30 19.10
C VAL A 352 6.11 3.89 18.52
N TYR A 353 7.12 3.19 19.03
CA TYR A 353 7.57 1.90 18.52
C TYR A 353 7.69 0.85 19.61
N GLN A 354 7.31 -0.38 19.28
CA GLN A 354 7.37 -1.52 20.20
C GLN A 354 8.78 -1.82 20.70
N ASN A 355 9.74 -1.95 19.77
CA ASN A 355 11.12 -2.37 20.05
C ASN A 355 12.12 -1.22 19.85
N CYS A 356 13.32 -1.35 20.43
CA CYS A 356 14.38 -0.38 20.21
C CYS A 356 14.84 -0.34 18.73
N ASN A 357 15.49 0.76 18.36
CA ASN A 357 15.92 1.10 17.00
C ASN A 357 14.78 1.28 15.99
N TYR A 358 13.57 1.63 16.46
CA TYR A 358 12.39 1.89 15.63
C TYR A 358 11.89 0.64 14.89
N THR A 359 11.74 -0.47 15.62
CA THR A 359 11.33 -1.79 15.09
C THR A 359 10.15 -2.38 15.88
N GLY A 360 9.57 -3.49 15.41
CA GLY A 360 8.23 -3.96 15.84
C GLY A 360 7.12 -3.04 15.33
N TYR A 361 6.00 -2.94 16.05
CA TYR A 361 4.94 -2.01 15.65
C TYR A 361 5.36 -0.55 15.67
N ALA A 362 4.74 0.27 14.82
CA ALA A 362 5.06 1.67 14.61
C ALA A 362 3.77 2.52 14.51
N ILE A 363 3.34 3.11 15.63
CA ILE A 363 2.03 3.80 15.71
C ILE A 363 2.24 5.32 15.79
N ALA A 364 1.64 6.05 14.84
CA ALA A 364 1.64 7.50 14.80
C ALA A 364 0.50 8.08 15.67
N LEU A 365 0.86 8.92 16.64
CA LEU A 365 -0.04 9.54 17.59
C LEU A 365 -0.08 11.08 17.42
N PRO A 366 -1.24 11.67 17.13
CA PRO A 366 -1.88 12.60 18.05
C PRO A 366 -1.06 13.67 18.78
N ALA A 367 -1.21 14.95 18.44
CA ALA A 367 -1.20 15.97 19.49
C ALA A 367 -2.41 15.76 20.41
N GLY A 368 -2.19 15.44 21.70
CA GLY A 368 -3.28 15.07 22.58
C GLY A 368 -2.86 14.40 23.89
N ASN A 369 -3.83 13.82 24.60
CA ASN A 369 -3.63 13.05 25.83
C ASN A 369 -4.31 11.68 25.65
N TYR A 370 -3.59 10.60 25.95
CA TYR A 370 -4.00 9.22 25.66
C TYR A 370 -3.91 8.37 26.92
N THR A 371 -5.07 7.95 27.44
CA THR A 371 -5.18 6.87 28.44
C THR A 371 -4.88 5.52 27.80
N LEU A 372 -4.70 4.48 28.62
CA LEU A 372 -4.46 3.12 28.15
C LEU A 372 -5.55 2.61 27.21
N ALA A 373 -6.81 2.94 27.48
CA ALA A 373 -7.94 2.56 26.62
C ALA A 373 -7.80 3.19 25.22
N GLN A 374 -7.32 4.43 25.15
CA GLN A 374 -7.09 5.14 23.88
C GLN A 374 -5.83 4.66 23.17
N LEU A 375 -4.78 4.28 23.90
CA LEU A 375 -3.58 3.66 23.30
C LEU A 375 -3.94 2.29 22.68
N LYS A 376 -4.72 1.47 23.38
CA LYS A 376 -5.20 0.17 22.87
C LYS A 376 -6.09 0.29 21.65
N SER A 377 -6.91 1.35 21.53
CA SER A 377 -7.69 1.60 20.31
C SER A 377 -6.85 2.12 19.12
N TYR A 378 -5.55 2.36 19.32
CA TYR A 378 -4.54 2.60 18.28
C TYR A 378 -3.59 1.39 18.12
N GLY A 379 -3.94 0.22 18.67
CA GLY A 379 -3.13 -1.00 18.59
C GLY A 379 -1.93 -1.06 19.56
N ILE A 380 -1.71 -0.03 20.38
CA ILE A 380 -0.57 0.02 21.32
C ILE A 380 -0.86 -0.88 22.53
N VAL A 381 0.05 -1.82 22.78
CA VAL A 381 0.00 -2.75 23.92
C VAL A 381 0.49 -2.06 25.20
N ASN A 382 -0.04 -2.46 26.36
CA ASN A 382 0.38 -1.89 27.64
C ASN A 382 1.81 -2.28 27.96
N ASP A 383 2.61 -1.34 28.45
CA ASP A 383 3.99 -1.59 28.90
C ASP A 383 4.86 -2.27 27.83
N ASP A 384 4.66 -1.90 26.55
CA ASP A 384 5.30 -2.53 25.38
C ASP A 384 5.79 -1.47 24.36
N LEU A 385 6.30 -0.34 24.88
CA LEU A 385 6.94 0.72 24.09
C LEU A 385 8.42 0.81 24.45
N SER A 386 9.28 0.79 23.42
CA SER A 386 10.75 0.83 23.57
C SER A 386 11.45 1.93 22.79
N SER A 387 10.86 2.54 21.76
CA SER A 387 11.48 3.69 21.08
C SER A 387 10.46 4.67 20.48
N VAL A 388 10.92 5.87 20.11
CA VAL A 388 10.02 6.95 19.67
C VAL A 388 10.70 7.94 18.72
N ARG A 389 9.98 8.34 17.66
CA ARG A 389 10.33 9.48 16.80
C ARG A 389 9.37 10.64 17.04
N LEU A 390 9.87 11.86 16.93
CA LEU A 390 9.11 13.09 17.14
C LEU A 390 9.36 14.08 16.00
N GLU A 391 8.33 14.80 15.60
CA GLU A 391 8.48 16.02 14.81
C GLU A 391 9.19 17.12 15.62
N ASN A 392 9.94 17.97 14.90
CA ASN A 392 10.73 19.01 15.51
C ASN A 392 9.84 20.09 16.17
N GLY A 393 10.12 20.42 17.44
CA GLY A 393 9.30 21.34 18.23
C GLY A 393 8.16 20.69 19.02
N TYR A 394 8.05 19.36 19.00
CA TYR A 394 7.09 18.60 19.81
C TYR A 394 7.77 17.74 20.88
N LYS A 395 7.01 17.35 21.91
CA LYS A 395 7.44 16.47 23.01
C LYS A 395 6.36 15.47 23.37
N ILE A 396 6.79 14.29 23.83
CA ILE A 396 5.94 13.30 24.49
C ILE A 396 6.36 13.19 25.96
N THR A 397 5.36 13.19 26.85
CA THR A 397 5.51 12.77 28.24
C THR A 397 4.85 11.40 28.38
N MET A 398 5.65 10.37 28.62
CA MET A 398 5.15 9.02 28.90
C MET A 398 5.01 8.82 30.41
N TYR A 399 3.96 8.12 30.83
CA TYR A 399 3.60 7.88 32.23
C TYR A 399 3.51 6.37 32.51
N GLN A 400 3.99 5.98 33.69
CA GLN A 400 4.10 4.58 34.10
C GLN A 400 2.74 3.92 34.33
N ASN A 401 1.76 4.69 34.82
CA ASN A 401 0.40 4.20 35.07
C ASN A 401 -0.59 4.86 34.11
N ASP A 402 -1.76 4.24 33.94
CA ASP A 402 -2.88 4.85 33.23
C ASP A 402 -3.34 6.16 33.91
N ASN A 403 -4.07 7.01 33.16
CA ASN A 403 -4.58 8.31 33.58
C ASN A 403 -3.48 9.28 34.07
N PHE A 404 -2.28 9.15 33.49
CA PHE A 404 -1.15 10.07 33.65
C PHE A 404 -0.53 10.07 35.07
N GLY A 405 -0.49 8.91 35.71
CA GLY A 405 0.10 8.70 37.03
C GLY A 405 1.42 7.90 37.02
N GLY A 406 2.00 7.70 38.20
CA GLY A 406 3.25 6.95 38.39
C GLY A 406 4.52 7.75 38.06
N GLU A 407 5.63 7.05 37.78
CA GLU A 407 6.82 7.67 37.20
C GLU A 407 6.52 8.25 35.81
N SER A 408 7.30 9.21 35.33
CA SER A 408 7.16 9.75 33.98
C SER A 408 8.49 10.20 33.37
N VAL A 409 8.57 10.17 32.04
CA VAL A 409 9.71 10.66 31.26
C VAL A 409 9.22 11.65 30.20
N VAL A 410 9.97 12.72 29.98
CA VAL A 410 9.72 13.71 28.91
C VAL A 410 10.78 13.54 27.83
N ILE A 411 10.35 13.44 26.58
CA ILE A 411 11.20 13.19 25.41
C ILE A 411 10.92 14.27 24.36
N THR A 412 11.97 15.00 23.96
CA THR A 412 11.91 16.21 23.13
C THR A 412 12.56 16.04 21.75
N GLY A 413 12.82 14.80 21.34
CA GLY A 413 13.42 14.45 20.05
C GLY A 413 13.62 12.94 19.93
N ASN A 414 13.92 12.46 18.73
CA ASN A 414 14.05 11.03 18.40
C ASN A 414 14.92 10.27 19.42
N ASN A 415 14.34 9.24 20.04
CA ASN A 415 15.03 8.36 20.96
C ASN A 415 14.89 6.90 20.48
N SER A 416 16.02 6.28 20.13
CA SER A 416 16.07 4.91 19.62
C SER A 416 15.95 3.83 20.70
N CYS A 417 16.03 4.14 22.00
CA CYS A 417 15.79 3.16 23.05
C CYS A 417 15.44 3.85 24.39
N LEU A 418 14.26 3.57 24.95
CA LEU A 418 13.73 4.25 26.14
C LEU A 418 14.49 3.91 27.45
N GLY A 419 15.29 2.84 27.44
CA GLY A 419 16.26 2.54 28.49
C GLY A 419 15.60 2.29 29.84
N GLY A 420 15.74 3.22 30.80
CA GLY A 420 15.07 3.12 32.11
C GLY A 420 13.54 3.21 32.05
N PHE A 421 12.98 3.64 30.92
CA PHE A 421 11.54 3.71 30.65
C PHE A 421 11.06 2.77 29.53
N ASN A 422 11.89 1.80 29.13
CA ASN A 422 11.44 0.69 28.28
C ASN A 422 10.30 -0.06 28.99
N ASP A 423 9.29 -0.48 28.23
CA ASP A 423 8.28 -1.45 28.68
C ASP A 423 7.54 -1.02 29.95
N LYS A 424 7.13 0.26 29.98
CA LYS A 424 6.47 0.92 31.13
C LYS A 424 5.37 1.92 30.76
N ALA A 425 5.14 2.21 29.47
CA ALA A 425 4.23 3.29 29.08
C ALA A 425 2.77 2.80 29.11
N SER A 426 2.03 3.17 30.16
CA SER A 426 0.59 2.90 30.28
C SER A 426 -0.30 4.11 29.91
N SER A 427 0.23 5.34 29.88
CA SER A 427 -0.46 6.50 29.28
C SER A 427 0.53 7.57 28.79
N VAL A 428 0.14 8.42 27.83
CA VAL A 428 1.03 9.46 27.26
C VAL A 428 0.33 10.80 27.02
N LYS A 429 1.10 11.89 27.04
CA LYS A 429 0.67 13.23 26.61
C LYS A 429 1.63 13.78 25.58
N ILE A 430 1.12 14.41 24.55
CA ILE A 430 1.90 14.89 23.41
C ILE A 430 1.52 16.35 23.14
N SER A 431 2.49 17.25 23.15
CA SER A 431 2.28 18.70 22.94
C SER A 431 3.46 19.35 22.24
N ALA A 432 3.29 20.61 21.80
CA ALA A 432 4.42 21.47 21.47
C ALA A 432 5.36 21.64 22.68
N GLN A 433 6.63 21.94 22.42
CA GLN A 433 7.68 22.10 23.45
C GLN A 433 7.48 23.33 24.34
#